data_AF-P86742-F1
#
_entry.id   AF-P86742-F1
#
_cell.length_a   1.000
_cell.length_b   1.000
_cell.length_c   1.000
_cell.angle_alpha   90.00
_cell.angle_beta   90.00
_cell.angle_gamma   90.00
#
_symmetry.space_group_name_H-M   'P 1'
#
loop_
_entity.id
_entity.type
_entity.pdbx_description
1 polymer ?
#
loop_
_entity_poly.entity_id
_entity_poly.type
_entity_poly.pdbx_seq_one_letter_code
_entity_poly.pdbx_strand_id
1 'polypeptide(L)'
;SFNYKTFFKLAAKSNDDVKKAFFVIDQDKSGFIEEDELKLFLQNFSAGARALTAGETKTFLAAGDSDGDGMIGVDEFQALVKA
;
A
#
# COMPACT_ATOMS: atom_id res chain seq x y z
N SER A 1 5.66 -14.82 3.92
CA SER A 1 5.79 -13.53 3.23
C SER A 1 4.42 -12.89 3.14
N PHE A 2 4.33 -11.59 3.36
CA PHE A 2 3.13 -10.78 3.12
C PHE A 2 2.78 -10.79 1.63
N ASN A 3 1.48 -10.91 1.31
CA ASN A 3 0.98 -10.91 -0.06
C ASN A 3 -0.09 -9.81 -0.19
N TYR A 4 0.30 -8.68 -0.78
CA TYR A 4 -0.57 -7.52 -0.96
C TYR A 4 -1.79 -7.84 -1.84
N LYS A 5 -1.64 -8.68 -2.87
CA LYS A 5 -2.77 -9.09 -3.75
C LYS A 5 -3.85 -9.83 -2.97
N THR A 6 -3.44 -10.81 -2.16
CA THR A 6 -4.39 -11.54 -1.30
C THR A 6 -5.01 -10.63 -0.25
N PHE A 7 -4.22 -9.72 0.34
CA PHE A 7 -4.71 -8.74 1.30
C PHE A 7 -5.83 -7.89 0.71
N PHE A 8 -5.59 -7.25 -0.44
CA PHE A 8 -6.57 -6.36 -1.06
C PHE A 8 -7.76 -7.09 -1.66
N LYS A 9 -7.59 -8.30 -2.20
CA LYS A 9 -8.72 -9.14 -2.62
C LYS A 9 -9.70 -9.38 -1.48
N LEU A 10 -9.24 -9.43 -0.23
CA LEU A 10 -10.08 -9.59 0.96
C LEU A 10 -10.57 -8.25 1.54
N ALA A 11 -9.73 -7.21 1.56
CA ALA A 11 -10.02 -5.95 2.24
C ALA A 11 -10.68 -4.87 1.38
N ALA A 12 -10.39 -4.81 0.08
CA ALA A 12 -10.87 -3.75 -0.83
C ALA A 12 -11.96 -4.29 -1.76
N LYS A 13 -13.23 -4.00 -1.44
CA LYS A 13 -14.40 -4.52 -2.20
C LYS A 13 -14.97 -3.50 -3.19
N SER A 14 -14.64 -2.23 -3.02
CA SER A 14 -15.14 -1.12 -3.83
C SER A 14 -14.03 -0.10 -4.12
N ASN A 15 -14.22 0.75 -5.14
CA ASN A 15 -13.31 1.86 -5.42
C ASN A 15 -13.15 2.80 -4.21
N ASP A 16 -14.22 2.96 -3.42
CA ASP A 16 -14.19 3.77 -2.19
C ASP A 16 -13.31 3.13 -1.12
N ASP A 17 -13.31 1.79 -1.00
CA ASP A 17 -12.40 1.10 -0.08
C ASP A 17 -10.94 1.27 -0.49
N VAL A 18 -10.66 1.20 -1.79
CA VAL A 18 -9.30 1.44 -2.32
C VAL A 18 -8.84 2.85 -1.98
N LYS A 19 -9.68 3.85 -2.25
CA LYS A 19 -9.35 5.25 -1.98
C LYS A 19 -9.18 5.54 -0.49
N LYS A 20 -10.04 4.96 0.36
CA LYS A 20 -9.90 5.06 1.83
C LYS A 20 -8.63 4.40 2.33
N ALA A 21 -8.30 3.22 1.80
CA ALA A 21 -7.06 2.52 2.16
C ALA A 21 -5.83 3.37 1.83
N PHE A 22 -5.80 4.00 0.64
CA PHE A 22 -4.73 4.92 0.27
C PHE A 22 -4.52 6.02 1.31
N PHE A 23 -5.57 6.79 1.65
CA PHE A 23 -5.48 7.89 2.62
C PHE A 23 -5.25 7.45 4.07
N VAL A 24 -5.43 6.17 4.37
CA VAL A 24 -5.09 5.60 5.68
C VAL A 24 -3.60 5.24 5.74
N ILE A 25 -2.98 4.95 4.60
CA ILE A 25 -1.56 4.61 4.48
C ILE A 25 -0.72 5.87 4.34
N ASP A 26 -1.16 6.83 3.50
CA ASP A 26 -0.60 8.18 3.32
C ASP A 26 -0.84 9.00 4.60
N GLN A 27 0.05 8.84 5.58
CA GLN A 27 -0.05 9.40 6.93
C GLN A 27 0.32 10.88 6.95
N ASP A 28 1.33 11.27 6.16
CA ASP A 28 1.80 12.65 6.08
C ASP A 28 0.99 13.51 5.10
N LYS A 29 0.14 12.89 4.28
CA LYS A 29 -0.75 13.52 3.29
C LYS A 29 0.03 14.15 2.13
N SER A 30 1.16 13.57 1.74
CA SER A 30 1.92 13.96 0.56
C SER A 30 1.12 13.71 -0.73
N GLY A 31 0.14 12.79 -0.69
CA GLY A 31 -0.56 12.29 -1.87
C GLY A 31 0.14 11.10 -2.52
N PHE A 32 1.17 10.57 -1.88
CA PHE A 32 1.92 9.38 -2.26
C PHE A 32 2.00 8.43 -1.07
N ILE A 33 2.35 7.17 -1.34
CA ILE A 33 2.76 6.22 -0.29
C ILE A 33 4.27 6.01 -0.44
N GLU A 34 5.06 6.55 0.47
CA GLU A 34 6.50 6.39 0.48
C GLU A 34 6.94 5.08 1.14
N GLU A 35 8.22 4.70 0.97
CA GLU A 35 8.77 3.44 1.49
C GLU A 35 8.57 3.28 3.02
N ASP A 36 8.72 4.37 3.78
CA ASP A 36 8.55 4.35 5.24
C ASP A 36 7.09 4.12 5.66
N GLU A 37 6.13 4.67 4.94
CA GLU A 37 4.70 4.43 5.17
C GLU A 37 4.31 3.01 4.75
N LEU A 38 4.83 2.55 3.61
CA LEU A 38 4.59 1.20 3.10
C LEU A 38 5.13 0.13 4.06
N LYS A 39 6.23 0.41 4.76
CA LYS A 39 6.78 -0.46 5.81
C LYS A 39 5.80 -0.63 6.98
N LEU A 40 5.03 0.41 7.31
CA LEU A 40 4.01 0.40 8.38
C LEU A 40 2.64 -0.07 7.89
N PHE A 41 2.51 -0.49 6.63
CA PHE A 41 1.25 -0.84 5.99
C PHE A 41 0.27 -1.65 6.86
N LEU A 42 0.72 -2.77 7.43
CA LEU A 42 -0.15 -3.64 8.23
C LEU A 42 -0.64 -2.97 9.53
N GLN A 43 0.16 -2.07 10.10
CA GLN A 43 -0.14 -1.37 11.35
C GLN A 43 -1.26 -0.35 11.20
N ASN A 44 -1.47 0.16 9.97
CA ASN A 44 -2.61 1.02 9.65
C ASN A 44 -3.96 0.28 9.72
N PHE A 45 -3.97 -1.05 9.59
CA PHE A 45 -5.19 -1.87 9.66
C PHE A 45 -5.33 -2.63 10.98
N SER A 46 -4.23 -2.84 11.71
CA SER A 46 -4.23 -3.43 13.04
C SER A 46 -3.01 -2.96 13.82
N ALA A 47 -3.23 -2.19 14.89
CA ALA A 47 -2.15 -1.58 15.68
C ALA A 47 -1.11 -2.59 16.22
N GLY A 48 -1.51 -3.86 16.43
CA GLY A 48 -0.62 -4.93 16.89
C GLY A 48 0.07 -5.72 15.77
N ALA A 49 -0.15 -5.37 14.50
CA ALA A 49 0.50 -6.04 13.39
C ALA A 49 1.99 -5.71 13.31
N ARG A 50 2.77 -6.63 12.74
CA ARG A 50 4.17 -6.38 12.45
C ARG A 50 4.33 -5.37 11.31
N ALA A 51 5.46 -4.68 11.29
CA ALA A 51 5.93 -4.01 10.09
C ALA A 51 6.23 -5.02 8.98
N LEU A 52 6.20 -4.56 7.73
CA LEU A 52 6.77 -5.30 6.62
C LEU A 52 8.29 -5.37 6.78
N THR A 53 8.87 -6.50 6.39
CA THR A 53 10.32 -6.62 6.27
C THR A 53 10.81 -5.76 5.09
N ALA A 54 12.08 -5.36 5.08
CA ALA A 54 12.64 -4.59 3.97
C ALA A 54 12.44 -5.26 2.59
N GLY A 55 12.51 -6.59 2.54
CA GLY A 55 12.24 -7.34 1.29
C GLY A 55 10.76 -7.29 0.88
N GLU A 56 9.84 -7.36 1.83
CA GLU A 56 8.40 -7.23 1.56
C GLU A 56 8.04 -5.80 1.13
N THR A 57 8.59 -4.78 1.80
CA THR A 57 8.41 -3.38 1.42
C THR A 57 8.90 -3.14 0.00
N LYS A 58 10.12 -3.56 -0.35
CA LYS A 58 10.65 -3.41 -1.71
C LYS A 58 9.85 -4.15 -2.77
N THR A 59 9.37 -5.36 -2.45
CA THR A 59 8.52 -6.13 -3.37
C THR A 59 7.18 -5.43 -3.60
N PHE A 60 6.61 -4.83 -2.56
CA PHE A 60 5.35 -4.11 -2.65
C PHE A 60 5.54 -2.79 -3.42
N LEU A 61 6.59 -2.03 -3.11
CA LEU A 61 6.94 -0.78 -3.80
C LEU A 61 7.15 -1.04 -5.29
N ALA A 62 8.02 -1.98 -5.66
CA ALA A 62 8.32 -2.30 -7.05
C ALA A 62 7.11 -2.85 -7.84
N ALA A 63 6.05 -3.30 -7.16
CA ALA A 63 4.82 -3.71 -7.82
C ALA A 63 3.86 -2.53 -8.06
N GLY A 64 3.93 -1.48 -7.23
CA GLY A 64 3.05 -0.32 -7.28
C GLY A 64 3.64 0.84 -8.08
N ASP A 65 4.91 1.17 -7.85
CA ASP A 65 5.66 2.28 -8.46
C ASP A 65 5.92 1.97 -9.95
N SER A 66 4.99 2.42 -10.80
CA SER A 66 4.95 2.12 -12.23
C SER A 66 5.61 3.20 -13.08
N ASP A 67 5.70 4.43 -12.56
CA ASP A 67 6.41 5.54 -13.19
C ASP A 67 7.87 5.68 -12.74
N GLY A 68 8.26 5.03 -11.64
CA GLY A 68 9.64 4.92 -11.16
C GLY A 68 10.10 6.09 -10.30
N ASP A 69 9.18 6.84 -9.68
CA ASP A 69 9.51 7.98 -8.82
C ASP A 69 9.93 7.59 -7.38
N GLY A 70 9.83 6.30 -7.04
CA GLY A 70 10.22 5.74 -5.75
C GLY A 70 9.11 5.74 -4.69
N MET A 71 7.89 6.11 -5.08
CA MET A 71 6.70 6.12 -4.23
C MET A 71 5.50 5.55 -5.01
N ILE A 72 4.35 5.42 -4.37
CA ILE A 72 3.13 4.92 -5.04
C ILE A 72 2.09 6.02 -5.06
N GLY A 73 1.76 6.51 -6.25
CA GLY A 73 0.67 7.46 -6.46
C GLY A 73 -0.73 6.84 -6.32
N VAL A 74 -1.75 7.69 -6.22
CA VAL A 74 -3.15 7.25 -6.08
C VAL A 74 -3.61 6.35 -7.24
N ASP A 75 -3.26 6.69 -8.47
CA ASP A 75 -3.68 5.95 -9.66
C ASP A 75 -2.95 4.60 -9.77
N GLU A 76 -1.68 4.58 -9.38
CA GLU A 76 -0.85 3.38 -9.30
C GLU A 76 -1.35 2.41 -8.24
N PHE A 77 -1.66 2.92 -7.05
CA PHE A 77 -2.28 2.12 -5.98
C PHE A 77 -3.61 1.52 -6.42
N GLN A 78 -4.43 2.29 -7.14
CA GLN A 78 -5.68 1.78 -7.70
C GLN A 78 -5.45 0.67 -8.71
N ALA A 79 -4.47 0.83 -9.61
CA ALA A 79 -4.11 -0.21 -10.57
C ALA A 79 -3.61 -1.48 -9.87
N LEU A 80 -2.76 -1.32 -8.86
CA LEU A 80 -2.18 -2.39 -8.05
C LEU A 80 -3.23 -3.23 -7.32
N VAL A 81 -4.25 -2.57 -6.76
CA VAL A 81 -5.33 -3.23 -6.01
C VAL A 81 -6.34 -3.94 -6.93
N LYS A 82 -6.53 -3.43 -8.16
CA LYS A 82 -7.51 -3.96 -9.12
C LYS A 82 -6.95 -5.08 -10.01
N ALA A 83 -5.64 -5.33 -10.00
CA ALA A 83 -4.96 -6.36 -10.78
C ALA A 83 -5.15 -7.78 -10.22
#